data_AF-A0AAW7BFU0-F1
#
_entry.id   AF-A0AAW7BFU0-F1
#
_cell.length_a   1.000
_cell.length_b   1.000
_cell.length_c   1.000
_cell.angle_alpha   90.00
_cell.angle_beta   90.00
_cell.angle_gamma   90.00
#
_symmetry.space_group_name_H-M   'P 1'
#
loop_
_entity.id
_entity.type
_entity.pdbx_description
1 polymer ?
#
loop_
_entity_poly.entity_id
_entity_poly.type
_entity_poly.pdbx_seq_one_letter_code
_entity_poly.pdbx_strand_id
1 'polypeptide(L)'
;MKKLAIILITIPLSTLASASDFATCLLDELPGAQNDNVAYAAAQVCGSKFPARYDGVAQGSGRGFFGYDSGAECALAKSKDTRSSRAAGMIRVACNKLYDKANFFDQFDASTAH
;
A
#
# COMPACT_ATOMS: atom_id res chain seq x y z
N MET A 1 -35.06 1.46 43.80
CA MET A 1 -34.13 0.35 43.51
C MET A 1 -34.33 -0.10 42.07
N LYS A 2 -33.35 0.13 41.18
CA LYS A 2 -33.13 -0.63 39.94
C LYS A 2 -31.82 -0.14 39.34
N LYS A 3 -30.72 -0.79 39.72
CA LYS A 3 -29.40 -0.57 39.13
C LYS A 3 -29.43 -1.22 37.75
N LEU A 4 -29.53 -0.43 36.68
CA LEU A 4 -29.28 -0.92 35.33
C LEU A 4 -27.76 -1.18 35.23
N ALA A 5 -27.37 -2.44 35.27
CA ALA A 5 -26.02 -2.87 34.98
C ALA A 5 -25.84 -2.85 33.45
N ILE A 6 -25.09 -1.87 32.95
CA ILE A 6 -24.65 -1.82 31.55
C ILE A 6 -23.43 -2.75 31.46
N ILE A 7 -23.62 -3.91 30.84
CA ILE A 7 -22.54 -4.85 30.51
C ILE A 7 -21.82 -4.31 29.28
N LEU A 8 -20.64 -3.75 29.49
CA LEU A 8 -19.75 -3.28 28.42
C LEU A 8 -19.04 -4.50 27.82
N ILE A 9 -19.54 -5.01 26.69
CA ILE A 9 -18.88 -6.09 25.95
C ILE A 9 -17.67 -5.49 25.24
N THR A 10 -16.48 -5.67 25.82
CA THR A 10 -15.20 -5.36 25.18
C THR A 10 -14.91 -6.44 24.14
N ILE A 11 -15.27 -6.18 22.88
CA ILE A 11 -14.84 -6.99 21.75
C ILE A 11 -13.35 -6.69 21.53
N PRO A 12 -12.43 -7.68 21.65
CA PRO A 12 -11.04 -7.47 21.27
C PRO A 12 -11.02 -7.24 19.76
N LEU A 13 -10.78 -5.98 19.38
CA LEU A 13 -10.56 -5.59 18.00
C LEU A 13 -9.19 -6.15 17.60
N SER A 14 -9.15 -7.43 17.22
CA SER A 14 -8.02 -8.01 16.52
C SER A 14 -7.86 -7.22 15.23
N THR A 15 -7.01 -6.19 15.27
CA THR A 15 -6.60 -5.48 14.06
C THR A 15 -6.08 -6.54 13.12
N LEU A 16 -6.80 -6.75 12.01
CA LEU A 16 -6.32 -7.48 10.85
C LEU A 16 -5.02 -6.78 10.46
N ALA A 17 -3.90 -7.31 10.94
CA ALA A 17 -2.59 -6.93 10.45
C ALA A 17 -2.54 -7.47 9.03
N SER A 18 -3.05 -6.68 8.07
CA SER A 18 -2.72 -6.89 6.67
C SER A 18 -1.21 -7.00 6.64
N ALA A 19 -0.70 -8.12 6.11
CA ALA A 19 0.72 -8.30 5.85
C ALA A 19 1.15 -7.11 4.99
N SER A 20 1.72 -6.10 5.64
CA SER A 20 2.09 -4.86 4.99
C SER A 20 3.40 -5.14 4.28
N ASP A 21 3.42 -4.89 2.98
CA ASP A 21 4.63 -4.94 2.19
C ASP A 21 5.12 -3.52 1.90
N PHE A 22 6.24 -3.40 1.18
CA PHE A 22 6.80 -2.10 0.83
C PHE A 22 5.82 -1.21 0.07
N ALA A 23 5.05 -1.78 -0.87
CA ALA A 23 4.10 -1.01 -1.68
C ALA A 23 2.94 -0.51 -0.82
N THR A 24 2.39 -1.35 0.06
CA THR A 24 1.31 -0.97 0.98
C THR A 24 1.77 0.12 1.94
N CYS A 25 2.97 0.00 2.51
CA CYS A 25 3.54 1.05 3.35
C CYS A 25 3.63 2.40 2.62
N LEU A 26 4.08 2.41 1.36
CA LEU A 26 4.10 3.65 0.58
C LEU A 26 2.70 4.23 0.35
N LEU A 27 1.68 3.38 0.14
CA LEU A 27 0.30 3.84 -0.03
C LEU A 27 -0.35 4.35 1.25
N ASP A 28 0.21 4.01 2.42
CA ASP A 28 -0.22 4.55 3.71
C ASP A 28 0.48 5.88 4.04
N GLU A 29 1.76 6.02 3.69
CA GLU A 29 2.59 7.17 4.09
C GLU A 29 2.59 8.33 3.08
N LEU A 30 2.44 8.07 1.78
CA LEU A 30 2.58 9.08 0.73
C LEU A 30 1.35 9.97 0.44
N PRO A 31 0.09 9.51 0.60
CA PRO A 31 -1.06 10.35 0.30
C PRO A 31 -1.04 11.67 1.07
N GLY A 32 -1.22 12.78 0.35
CA GLY A 32 -1.19 14.13 0.93
C GLY A 32 0.21 14.71 1.13
N ALA A 33 1.28 14.03 0.68
CA ALA A 33 2.63 14.58 0.71
C ALA A 33 2.73 15.88 -0.11
N GLN A 34 3.15 16.95 0.56
CA GLN A 34 3.15 18.30 -0.01
C GLN A 34 4.43 18.67 -0.76
N ASN A 35 5.50 17.91 -0.57
CA ASN A 35 6.80 18.15 -1.21
C ASN A 35 7.60 16.84 -1.28
N ASP A 36 8.66 16.86 -2.09
CA ASP A 36 9.44 15.66 -2.37
C ASP A 36 10.28 15.19 -1.17
N ASN A 37 10.63 16.08 -0.24
CA ASN A 37 11.36 15.69 0.97
C ASN A 37 10.52 14.74 1.84
N VAL A 38 9.22 15.01 1.97
CA VAL A 38 8.28 14.10 2.64
C VAL A 38 8.23 12.75 1.91
N ALA A 39 8.19 12.79 0.57
CA ALA A 39 8.15 11.58 -0.25
C ALA A 39 9.38 10.69 -0.06
N TYR A 40 10.58 11.29 -0.01
CA TYR A 40 11.82 10.56 0.25
C TYR A 40 11.88 10.01 1.68
N ALA A 41 11.46 10.79 2.67
CA ALA A 41 11.42 10.33 4.06
C ALA A 41 10.50 9.11 4.22
N ALA A 42 9.29 9.15 3.64
CA ALA A 42 8.37 8.03 3.62
C ALA A 42 8.98 6.79 2.97
N ALA A 43 9.66 6.95 1.82
CA ALA A 43 10.34 5.85 1.15
C ALA A 43 11.46 5.23 2.02
N GLN A 44 12.20 6.04 2.79
CA GLN A 44 13.23 5.54 3.71
C GLN A 44 12.61 4.80 4.90
N VAL A 45 11.53 5.34 5.48
CA VAL A 45 10.78 4.67 6.56
C VAL A 45 10.29 3.31 6.07
N CYS A 46 9.61 3.25 4.92
CA CYS A 46 9.13 1.99 4.36
C CYS A 46 10.26 1.05 3.96
N GLY A 47 11.37 1.57 3.40
CA GLY A 47 12.52 0.75 3.01
C GLY A 47 13.26 0.15 4.21
N SER A 48 13.26 0.82 5.35
CA SER A 48 13.84 0.31 6.59
C SER A 48 12.99 -0.83 7.20
N LYS A 49 11.66 -0.73 7.09
CA LYS A 49 10.71 -1.76 7.52
C LYS A 49 10.70 -2.97 6.57
N PHE A 50 10.88 -2.72 5.26
CA PHE A 50 10.79 -3.72 4.20
C PHE A 50 12.05 -3.69 3.32
N PRO A 51 13.16 -4.33 3.75
CA PRO A 51 14.44 -4.26 3.05
C PRO A 51 14.42 -4.81 1.62
N ALA A 52 13.58 -5.81 1.34
CA ALA A 52 13.38 -6.36 0.00
C ALA A 52 12.64 -5.41 -0.95
N ARG A 53 12.09 -4.29 -0.44
CA ARG A 53 11.37 -3.27 -1.21
C ARG A 53 10.33 -3.91 -2.15
N TYR A 54 10.31 -3.52 -3.42
CA TYR A 54 9.39 -4.06 -4.42
C TYR A 54 9.66 -5.51 -4.80
N ASP A 55 10.86 -6.04 -4.57
CA ASP A 55 11.17 -7.45 -4.85
C ASP A 55 10.44 -8.38 -3.87
N GLY A 56 10.10 -7.85 -2.68
CA GLY A 56 9.24 -8.52 -1.71
C GLY A 56 7.74 -8.37 -1.96
N VAL A 57 7.32 -7.66 -3.02
CA VAL A 57 5.91 -7.43 -3.37
C VAL A 57 5.53 -8.29 -4.57
N ALA A 58 4.61 -9.23 -4.38
CA ALA A 58 4.10 -10.01 -5.50
C ALA A 58 3.22 -9.14 -6.43
N GLN A 59 3.40 -9.29 -7.75
CA GLN A 59 2.61 -8.54 -8.73
C GLN A 59 1.12 -8.90 -8.61
N GLY A 60 0.26 -7.90 -8.51
CA GLY A 60 -1.18 -8.08 -8.38
C GLY A 60 -1.65 -8.55 -6.99
N SER A 61 -0.79 -8.55 -5.97
CA SER A 61 -1.11 -9.05 -4.62
C SER A 61 -2.22 -8.29 -3.89
N GLY A 62 -2.47 -7.03 -4.27
CA GLY A 62 -3.55 -6.20 -3.71
C GLY A 62 -4.92 -6.44 -4.34
N ARG A 63 -5.00 -7.22 -5.43
CA ARG A 63 -6.28 -7.52 -6.11
C ARG A 63 -7.16 -8.40 -5.20
N GLY A 64 -8.47 -8.16 -5.22
CA GLY A 64 -9.43 -8.92 -4.43
C GLY A 64 -10.82 -8.29 -4.46
N PHE A 65 -11.78 -8.86 -3.73
CA PHE A 65 -13.18 -8.41 -3.74
C PHE A 65 -13.37 -6.97 -3.24
N PHE A 66 -12.46 -6.47 -2.39
CA PHE A 66 -12.48 -5.10 -1.85
C PHE A 66 -11.31 -4.23 -2.36
N GLY A 67 -10.57 -4.70 -3.36
CA GLY A 67 -9.43 -3.98 -3.96
C GLY A 67 -9.85 -3.07 -5.10
N TYR A 68 -8.87 -2.33 -5.65
CA TYR A 68 -9.05 -1.59 -6.89
C TYR A 68 -8.99 -2.53 -8.12
N ASP A 69 -9.66 -2.18 -9.20
CA ASP A 69 -9.68 -2.97 -10.44
C ASP A 69 -8.34 -2.91 -11.19
N SER A 70 -7.63 -1.78 -11.05
CA SER A 70 -6.35 -1.50 -11.70
C SER A 70 -5.43 -0.61 -10.86
N GLY A 71 -4.14 -0.61 -11.20
CA GLY A 71 -3.16 0.31 -10.63
C GLY A 71 -3.49 1.77 -10.91
N ALA A 72 -4.05 2.08 -12.09
CA ALA A 72 -4.46 3.43 -12.46
C ALA A 72 -5.60 3.97 -11.56
N GLU A 73 -6.60 3.14 -11.27
CA GLU A 73 -7.70 3.50 -10.37
C GLU A 73 -7.20 3.74 -8.94
N CYS A 74 -6.37 2.84 -8.43
CA CYS A 74 -5.70 3.01 -7.14
C CYS A 74 -4.90 4.31 -7.09
N ALA A 75 -4.10 4.58 -8.13
CA ALA A 75 -3.23 5.75 -8.18
C ALA A 75 -4.06 7.03 -8.19
N LEU A 76 -5.13 7.08 -8.98
CA LEU A 76 -6.07 8.20 -9.00
C LEU A 76 -6.67 8.45 -7.61
N ALA A 77 -7.17 7.39 -6.96
CA ALA A 77 -7.82 7.51 -5.65
C ALA A 77 -6.85 7.96 -4.55
N LYS A 78 -5.62 7.44 -4.54
CA LYS A 78 -4.63 7.65 -3.48
C LYS A 78 -3.79 8.91 -3.67
N SER A 79 -3.58 9.36 -4.92
CA SER A 79 -2.74 10.53 -5.20
C SER A 79 -3.50 11.84 -5.39
N LYS A 80 -4.85 11.83 -5.46
CA LYS A 80 -5.68 13.01 -5.79
C LYS A 80 -5.37 14.28 -4.97
N ASP A 81 -4.99 14.11 -3.70
CA ASP A 81 -4.70 15.22 -2.77
C ASP A 81 -3.18 15.42 -2.56
N THR A 82 -2.34 14.75 -3.35
CA THR A 82 -0.88 14.76 -3.21
C THR A 82 -0.25 15.79 -4.15
N ARG A 83 0.39 16.82 -3.58
CA ARG A 83 1.02 17.89 -4.38
C ARG A 83 2.43 17.51 -4.87
N SER A 84 3.15 16.67 -4.14
CA SER A 84 4.47 16.19 -4.55
C SER A 84 4.38 15.29 -5.78
N SER A 85 5.07 15.68 -6.85
CA SER A 85 5.17 14.87 -8.07
C SER A 85 5.92 13.56 -7.80
N ARG A 86 6.93 13.59 -6.94
CA ARG A 86 7.69 12.40 -6.54
C ARG A 86 6.80 11.42 -5.77
N ALA A 87 6.01 11.91 -4.81
CA ALA A 87 5.06 11.08 -4.05
C ALA A 87 3.99 10.49 -4.96
N ALA A 88 3.35 11.30 -5.82
CA ALA A 88 2.37 10.82 -6.79
C ALA A 88 2.96 9.73 -7.71
N GLY A 89 4.20 9.91 -8.15
CA GLY A 89 4.92 8.91 -8.94
C GLY A 89 5.16 7.59 -8.18
N MET A 90 5.53 7.66 -6.91
CA MET A 90 5.73 6.47 -6.07
C MET A 90 4.40 5.76 -5.73
N ILE A 91 3.33 6.52 -5.47
CA ILE A 91 1.97 5.99 -5.33
C ILE A 91 1.58 5.21 -6.57
N ARG A 92 1.79 5.78 -7.77
CA ARG A 92 1.49 5.10 -9.04
C ARG A 92 2.22 3.77 -9.17
N VAL A 93 3.53 3.73 -8.88
CA VAL A 93 4.32 2.49 -8.98
C VAL A 93 3.83 1.45 -7.97
N ALA A 94 3.59 1.85 -6.72
CA ALA A 94 3.04 0.96 -5.70
C ALA A 94 1.67 0.40 -6.09
N CYS A 95 0.76 1.26 -6.57
CA CYS A 95 -0.54 0.86 -7.06
C CYS A 95 -0.44 -0.11 -8.24
N ASN A 96 0.41 0.15 -9.23
CA ASN A 96 0.59 -0.75 -10.37
C ASN A 96 1.13 -2.11 -9.93
N LYS A 97 2.10 -2.13 -8.99
CA LYS A 97 2.62 -3.38 -8.44
C LYS A 97 1.52 -4.20 -7.77
N LEU A 98 0.65 -3.56 -7.00
CA LEU A 98 -0.39 -4.23 -6.22
C LEU A 98 -1.64 -4.61 -7.03
N TYR A 99 -2.02 -3.82 -8.02
CA TYR A 99 -3.33 -3.93 -8.66
C TYR A 99 -3.30 -4.22 -10.16
N ASP A 100 -2.18 -4.05 -10.86
CA ASP A 100 -2.10 -4.51 -12.26
C ASP A 100 -1.88 -6.03 -12.30
N LYS A 101 -2.52 -6.66 -13.29
CA LYS A 101 -2.33 -8.09 -13.54
C LYS A 101 -0.90 -8.34 -13.96
N ALA A 102 -0.34 -9.47 -13.54
CA ALA A 102 0.87 -9.99 -14.15
C ALA A 102 0.60 -10.23 -15.64
N ASN A 103 1.36 -9.57 -16.50
CA ASN A 103 1.32 -9.81 -17.93
C ASN A 103 2.23 -11.01 -18.25
N PHE A 104 1.97 -11.67 -19.39
CA PHE A 104 2.76 -12.82 -19.86
C PHE A 104 4.27 -12.55 -19.95
N PHE A 105 4.69 -11.29 -20.00
CA PHE A 105 6.11 -10.94 -20.05
C PHE A 105 6.77 -10.85 -18.67
N ASP A 106 6.00 -10.58 -17.59
CA ASP A 106 6.53 -10.40 -16.23
C ASP A 106 7.17 -11.69 -15.66
N GLN A 107 6.79 -12.85 -16.19
CA GLN A 107 7.37 -14.16 -15.88
C GLN A 107 8.80 -14.35 -16.45
N PHE A 108 9.21 -13.56 -17.45
CA PHE A 108 10.56 -13.59 -18.00
C PHE A 108 11.51 -12.58 -17.34
N ASP A 109 10.97 -11.52 -16.73
CA ASP A 109 11.78 -10.59 -15.93
C ASP A 109 12.21 -11.23 -14.60
N ALA A 110 11.36 -12.09 -14.02
CA ALA A 110 11.71 -12.88 -12.84
C ALA A 110 12.82 -13.92 -13.09
N SER A 111 13.03 -14.36 -14.35
CA SER A 111 14.02 -15.40 -14.70
C SER A 111 15.38 -14.85 -15.13
N THR A 112 15.52 -13.53 -15.30
CA THR A 112 16.78 -12.87 -15.68
C THR A 112 17.52 -12.22 -14.50
N ALA A 113 17.02 -12.38 -13.27
CA ALA A 113 17.63 -11.90 -12.04
C ALA A 113 18.62 -12.90 -11.38
N HIS A 114 19.24 -13.78 -12.17
CA HIS A 114 20.26 -14.74 -11.73
C HIS A 114 21.61 -14.50 -12.40
#